data_AF-A0A7J6DQI5-F1
#
_entry.id   AF-A0A7J6DQI5-F1
#
_cell.length_a   1.000
_cell.length_b   1.000
_cell.length_c   1.000
_cell.angle_alpha   90.00
_cell.angle_beta   90.00
_cell.angle_gamma   90.00
#
_symmetry.space_group_name_H-M   'P 1'
#
loop_
_entity.id
_entity.type
_entity.pdbx_description
1 polymer ?
#
loop_
_entity_poly.entity_id
_entity_poly.type
_entity_poly.pdbx_seq_one_letter_code
_entity_poly.pdbx_strand_id
1 'polypeptide(L)'
;MEIISPTTADQEINMVMAVEDYHNHLDQPGCSTPTRPEFQIPVRCVPPPPPKKKRNPSVIGKKRVSPKNGYFHPPDLEAFFASAPRPAPVPSWKLLQS
;
A
#
# COMPACT_ATOMS: atom_id res chain seq x y z
N MET A 1 27.10 -31.86 -12.64
CA MET A 1 26.94 -30.57 -11.96
C MET A 1 27.28 -30.83 -10.51
N GLU A 2 28.54 -30.59 -10.13
CA GLU A 2 28.99 -30.74 -8.74
C GLU A 2 28.40 -29.56 -7.96
N ILE A 3 27.51 -29.83 -7.01
CA ILE A 3 26.98 -28.80 -6.12
C ILE A 3 28.04 -28.62 -5.04
N ILE A 4 28.86 -27.58 -5.19
CA ILE A 4 29.82 -27.19 -4.16
C ILE A 4 28.98 -26.65 -2.99
N SER A 5 28.79 -27.47 -1.96
CA SER A 5 28.19 -27.01 -0.70
C SER A 5 29.06 -25.91 -0.12
N PRO A 6 28.50 -24.76 0.29
CA PRO A 6 29.29 -23.67 0.86
C PRO A 6 30.02 -24.18 2.10
N THR A 7 31.33 -23.97 2.16
CA THR A 7 32.15 -24.36 3.30
C THR A 7 31.81 -23.44 4.48
N THR A 8 32.05 -23.87 5.72
CA THR A 8 31.74 -23.08 6.92
C THR A 8 32.35 -21.67 6.90
N ALA A 9 33.53 -21.50 6.31
CA ALA A 9 34.14 -20.19 6.13
C ALA A 9 33.34 -19.29 5.17
N ASP A 10 32.78 -19.86 4.10
CA ASP A 10 31.93 -19.12 3.15
C ASP A 10 30.60 -18.72 3.80
N GLN A 11 30.09 -19.56 4.71
CA GLN A 11 28.89 -19.24 5.50
C GLN A 11 29.15 -18.08 6.47
N GLU A 12 30.30 -18.05 7.13
CA GLU A 12 30.68 -16.93 7.99
C GLU A 12 30.81 -15.62 7.21
N ILE A 13 31.48 -15.66 6.04
CA ILE A 13 31.61 -14.49 5.17
C ILE A 13 30.24 -13.99 4.71
N ASN A 14 29.33 -14.89 4.30
CA ASN A 14 27.98 -14.53 3.90
C ASN A 14 27.17 -13.93 5.06
N MET A 15 27.35 -14.43 6.28
CA MET A 15 26.71 -13.89 7.47
C MET A 15 27.22 -12.49 7.80
N VAL A 16 28.54 -12.26 7.70
CA VAL A 16 29.16 -10.94 7.90
C VAL A 16 28.65 -9.94 6.86
N MET A 17 28.65 -10.31 5.57
CA MET A 17 28.13 -9.49 4.47
C MET A 17 26.64 -9.17 4.66
N ALA A 18 25.84 -10.15 5.11
CA ALA A 18 24.41 -9.95 5.38
C ALA A 18 24.14 -9.04 6.59
N VAL A 19 25.00 -9.11 7.62
CA VAL A 19 24.90 -8.23 8.80
C VAL A 19 25.32 -6.79 8.46
N GLU A 20 26.37 -6.62 7.67
CA GLU A 20 26.84 -5.30 7.21
C GLU A 20 25.80 -4.60 6.32
N ASP A 21 25.16 -5.32 5.39
CA ASP A 21 24.09 -4.79 4.54
C ASP A 21 22.84 -4.40 5.36
N TYR A 22 22.50 -5.18 6.38
CA TYR A 22 21.40 -4.85 7.32
C TYR A 22 21.68 -3.59 8.13
N HIS A 23 22.93 -3.40 8.57
CA HIS A 23 23.32 -2.23 9.34
C HIS A 23 23.24 -0.97 8.48
N ASN A 24 23.73 -1.05 7.25
CA ASN A 24 23.72 0.08 6.31
C ASN A 24 22.30 0.49 5.87
N HIS A 25 21.32 -0.42 5.88
CA HIS A 25 19.92 -0.08 5.58
C HIS A 25 19.20 0.66 6.73
N LEU A 26 19.63 0.46 7.98
CA LEU A 26 19.08 1.16 9.15
C LEU A 26 19.54 2.63 9.24
N ASP A 27 20.69 2.94 8.68
CA ASP A 27 21.25 4.31 8.63
C ASP A 27 20.71 5.15 7.47
N GLN A 28 19.87 4.57 6.59
CA GLN A 28 19.19 5.36 5.58
C GLN A 28 18.07 6.19 6.23
N PRO A 29 18.07 7.52 6.08
CA PRO A 29 16.97 8.33 6.56
C PRO A 29 15.72 7.89 5.80
N GLY A 30 14.75 7.29 6.51
CA GLY A 30 13.46 6.94 5.96
C GLY A 30 12.68 8.17 5.46
N CYS A 31 11.45 7.97 5.00
CA CYS A 31 10.59 9.08 4.58
C CYS A 31 10.39 10.08 5.73
N SER A 32 10.96 11.28 5.60
CA SER A 32 10.83 12.37 6.56
C SER A 32 10.21 13.60 5.91
N THR A 33 9.55 14.43 6.72
CA THR A 33 8.97 15.69 6.24
C THR A 33 10.10 16.69 5.94
N PRO A 34 10.10 17.34 4.76
CA PRO A 34 11.10 18.36 4.43
C PRO A 34 11.18 19.45 5.50
N THR A 35 12.39 19.76 5.97
CA THR A 35 12.63 20.73 7.05
C THR A 35 12.79 22.16 6.57
N ARG A 36 12.89 22.40 5.26
CA ARG A 36 13.00 23.76 4.71
C ARG A 36 11.68 24.53 4.91
N PRO A 37 11.72 25.81 5.31
CA PRO A 37 10.51 26.54 5.70
C PRO A 37 9.53 26.72 4.54
N GLU A 38 10.01 26.75 3.29
CA GLU A 38 9.17 26.80 2.09
C GLU A 38 8.27 25.56 1.91
N PHE A 39 8.67 24.42 2.47
CA PHE A 39 7.99 23.13 2.34
C PHE A 39 7.35 22.64 3.65
N GLN A 40 7.52 23.37 4.75
CA GLN A 40 6.86 23.04 6.01
C GLN A 40 5.37 23.37 5.95
N ILE A 41 4.53 22.48 6.48
CA ILE A 41 3.12 22.76 6.68
C ILE A 41 3.00 23.86 7.73
N PRO A 42 2.34 25.00 7.44
CA PRO A 42 2.16 26.05 8.42
C PRO A 42 1.44 25.52 9.66
N VAL A 43 1.95 25.83 10.85
CA VAL A 43 1.31 25.48 12.12
C VAL A 43 0.04 26.32 12.27
N ARG A 44 -1.07 25.89 11.68
CA ARG A 44 -2.39 26.46 12.01
C ARG A 44 -2.66 26.12 13.47
N CYS A 45 -2.62 27.13 14.34
CA CYS A 45 -2.82 26.96 15.79
C CYS A 45 -4.17 26.38 16.18
N VAL A 46 -5.17 26.38 15.28
CA VAL A 46 -6.50 25.82 15.56
C VAL A 46 -7.06 25.16 14.29
N PRO A 47 -7.61 23.93 14.39
CA PRO A 47 -8.36 23.34 13.28
C PRO A 47 -9.55 24.24 12.89
N PRO A 48 -10.04 24.18 11.65
CA PRO A 48 -11.25 24.92 11.29
C PRO A 48 -12.42 24.53 12.21
N PRO A 49 -13.34 25.46 12.50
CA PRO A 49 -14.48 25.18 13.36
C PRO A 49 -15.32 24.02 12.81
N PRO A 50 -15.97 23.21 13.68
CA PRO A 50 -16.77 22.08 13.24
C PRO A 50 -17.87 22.49 12.24
N PRO A 51 -18.14 21.67 11.21
CA PRO A 51 -19.27 21.90 10.32
C PRO A 51 -20.58 21.98 11.10
N LYS A 52 -21.38 23.03 10.86
CA LYS A 52 -22.70 23.16 11.48
C LYS A 52 -23.60 22.01 11.00
N LYS A 53 -24.13 21.21 11.92
CA LYS A 53 -25.09 20.15 11.60
C LYS A 53 -26.34 20.77 10.96
N LYS A 54 -26.57 20.50 9.68
CA LYS A 54 -27.82 20.89 9.01
C LYS A 54 -28.98 20.16 9.68
N ARG A 55 -29.98 20.91 10.16
CA ARG A 55 -31.22 20.36 10.75
C ARG A 55 -32.04 19.71 9.63
N ASN A 56 -31.72 18.47 9.32
CA ASN A 56 -32.52 17.63 8.43
C ASN A 56 -33.80 17.21 9.21
N PRO A 57 -35.01 17.62 8.79
CA PRO A 57 -36.25 17.24 9.46
C PRO A 57 -36.54 15.73 9.40
N SER A 58 -35.99 15.03 8.39
CA SER A 58 -36.10 13.58 8.21
C SER A 58 -35.15 12.73 9.08
N VAL A 59 -34.18 13.32 9.78
CA VAL A 59 -33.12 12.60 10.55
C VAL A 59 -33.20 12.90 12.05
N ILE A 60 -33.93 13.94 12.45
CA ILE A 60 -34.17 14.20 13.87
C ILE A 60 -35.20 13.23 14.40
N GLY A 61 -34.79 12.37 15.34
CA GLY A 61 -35.67 11.42 16.03
C GLY A 61 -35.88 10.07 15.33
N LYS A 62 -35.48 9.93 14.05
CA LYS A 62 -35.59 8.65 13.35
C LYS A 62 -34.29 7.85 13.51
N LYS A 63 -34.33 6.76 14.28
CA LYS A 63 -33.31 5.71 14.20
C LYS A 63 -33.19 5.33 12.72
N ARG A 64 -32.03 5.59 12.12
CA ARG A 64 -31.74 5.11 10.75
C ARG A 64 -31.90 3.60 10.80
N VAL A 65 -32.90 3.09 10.10
CA VAL A 65 -33.08 1.64 9.95
C VAL A 65 -31.97 1.19 9.02
N SER A 66 -31.21 0.17 9.43
CA SER A 66 -30.23 -0.47 8.55
C SER A 66 -30.95 -0.91 7.27
N PRO A 67 -30.35 -0.71 6.08
CA PRO A 67 -30.90 -1.26 4.84
C PRO A 67 -31.18 -2.74 5.03
N LYS A 68 -32.40 -3.15 4.68
CA LYS A 68 -32.87 -4.53 4.87
C LYS A 68 -31.96 -5.56 4.19
N ASN A 69 -31.26 -5.15 3.13
CA ASN A 69 -30.46 -6.02 2.28
C ASN A 69 -28.95 -5.77 2.48
N GLY A 70 -28.56 -5.14 3.60
CA GLY A 70 -27.19 -4.73 3.84
C GLY A 70 -26.79 -3.48 3.04
N TYR A 71 -25.66 -2.89 3.40
CA TYR A 71 -25.08 -1.74 2.67
C TYR A 71 -24.19 -2.17 1.51
N PHE A 72 -23.64 -3.38 1.59
CA PHE A 72 -22.74 -3.92 0.59
C PHE A 72 -23.54 -4.80 -0.37
N HIS A 73 -23.57 -4.37 -1.62
CA HIS A 73 -24.05 -5.17 -2.72
C HIS A 73 -22.82 -5.58 -3.52
N PRO A 74 -22.24 -6.78 -3.27
CA PRO A 74 -21.10 -7.22 -4.05
C PRO A 74 -21.50 -7.24 -5.53
N PRO A 75 -20.63 -6.74 -6.43
CA PRO A 75 -20.84 -6.95 -7.85
C PRO A 75 -20.86 -8.46 -8.12
N ASP A 76 -21.62 -8.86 -9.12
CA ASP A 76 -21.57 -10.23 -9.61
C ASP A 76 -20.16 -10.51 -10.14
N LEU A 77 -19.45 -11.41 -9.45
CA LEU A 77 -18.07 -11.75 -9.77
C LEU A 77 -17.98 -12.46 -11.13
N GLU A 78 -18.98 -13.27 -11.48
CA GLU A 78 -18.98 -13.97 -12.77
C GLU A 78 -19.09 -12.96 -13.92
N ALA A 79 -20.00 -11.99 -13.81
CA ALA A 79 -20.12 -10.90 -14.78
C ALA A 79 -18.83 -10.04 -14.84
N PHE A 80 -18.19 -9.79 -13.69
CA PHE A 80 -16.95 -9.02 -13.62
C PHE A 80 -15.82 -9.69 -14.40
N PHE A 81 -15.59 -10.99 -14.19
CA PHE A 81 -14.52 -11.72 -14.88
C PHE A 81 -14.88 -12.13 -16.32
N ALA A 82 -16.17 -12.29 -16.64
CA ALA A 82 -16.61 -12.56 -18.01
C ALA A 82 -16.34 -11.38 -18.96
N SER A 83 -16.29 -10.15 -18.44
CA SER A 83 -15.94 -8.95 -19.20
C SER A 83 -14.43 -8.71 -19.34
N ALA A 84 -13.60 -9.51 -18.65
CA ALA A 84 -12.16 -9.32 -18.66
C ALA A 84 -11.58 -9.63 -20.05
N PRO A 85 -10.72 -8.76 -20.61
CA PRO A 85 -10.02 -9.04 -21.85
C PRO A 85 -9.25 -10.36 -21.74
N ARG A 86 -9.30 -11.18 -22.79
CA ARG A 86 -8.44 -12.37 -22.89
C ARG A 86 -6.98 -11.93 -22.70
N PRO A 87 -6.15 -12.72 -21.98
CA PRO A 87 -4.73 -12.41 -21.85
C PRO A 87 -4.16 -12.15 -23.24
N ALA A 88 -3.59 -10.95 -23.42
CA ALA A 88 -2.91 -10.61 -24.66
C ALA A 88 -1.81 -11.67 -24.93
N PRO A 89 -1.47 -11.94 -26.19
CA PRO A 89 -0.26 -12.68 -26.53
C PRO A 89 0.92 -12.14 -25.73
N VAL A 90 1.85 -13.02 -25.36
CA VAL A 90 3.04 -12.66 -24.57
C VAL A 90 3.60 -11.32 -25.05
N PRO A 91 3.67 -10.29 -24.17
CA PRO A 91 4.07 -8.97 -24.63
C PRO A 91 5.50 -9.05 -25.15
N SER A 92 5.79 -8.37 -26.26
CA SER A 92 7.03 -8.64 -27.03
C SER A 92 8.31 -8.44 -26.23
N TRP A 93 8.28 -7.67 -25.14
CA TRP A 93 9.40 -7.51 -24.23
C TRP A 93 9.77 -8.81 -23.48
N LYS A 94 8.87 -9.79 -23.39
CA LYS A 94 9.13 -11.14 -22.87
C LYS A 94 9.70 -12.11 -23.90
N LEU A 95 9.68 -11.77 -25.20
CA LEU A 95 10.28 -12.58 -26.26
C LEU A 95 11.77 -12.26 -26.49
N LEU A 96 12.28 -11.18 -25.89
CA LEU A 96 13.66 -10.72 -26.05
C LEU A 96 14.68 -11.48 -25.18
N GLN A 97 14.21 -12.42 -24.36
CA GLN A 97 15.06 -13.21 -23.45
C GLN A 97 15.23 -14.68 -23.89
N SER A 98 14.92 -15.02 -25.15
CA SER A 98 15.15 -16.35 -25.72
C SER A 98 16.17 -16.35 -26.84
#